data_AF-A0AAI9T2H8-F1
#
_entry.id   AF-A0AAI9T2H8-F1
#
_cell.length_a   1.000
_cell.length_b   1.000
_cell.length_c   1.000
_cell.angle_alpha   90.00
_cell.angle_beta   90.00
_cell.angle_gamma   90.00
#
_symmetry.space_group_name_H-M   'P 1'
#
loop_
_entity.id
_entity.type
_entity.pdbx_description
1 polymer ?
#
loop_
_entity_poly.entity_id
_entity_poly.type
_entity_poly.pdbx_seq_one_letter_code
_entity_poly.pdbx_strand_id
1 'polypeptide(L)'
;MFEYQGEFFFKDELEQTEEEMEKMTGGTVSSIHKFLLDQIFGEKFRNYFSYVSFEYKFRALNLQTYPGYRLGQTYDITFNVSIKSNKNKIDFQQNNLVLKFTETKQYGEQEWLEKYVDYYINQSNQIWVDKYEKFNNRLLINPLATWNDDFPKTKYLEKSNPKILADISEYYTRRLSRDDTPTKWFYPEKKLTITANSYEYLGIAPESYSHEAFRAKVKLTFAYLNNPQITVTRDAELWMKYFHVQPQPW
;
A
#
# COMPACT_ATOMS: atom_id res chain seq x y z
N MET A 1 9.14 18.15 18.62
CA MET A 1 10.25 17.36 18.04
C MET A 1 9.98 15.90 18.33
N PHE A 2 10.10 15.05 17.32
CA PHE A 2 9.94 13.60 17.45
C PHE A 2 11.23 12.93 17.03
N GLU A 3 11.64 11.90 17.75
CA GLU A 3 12.86 11.15 17.46
C GLU A 3 12.48 9.71 17.16
N TYR A 4 13.05 9.17 16.08
CA TYR A 4 12.94 7.77 15.71
C TYR A 4 14.28 7.25 15.25
N GLN A 5 14.67 6.15 15.87
CA GLN A 5 15.87 5.40 15.55
C GLN A 5 15.46 3.94 15.42
N GLY A 6 15.71 3.32 14.27
CA GLY A 6 15.26 1.96 14.02
C GLY A 6 15.62 1.43 12.64
N GLU A 7 15.20 0.20 12.38
CA GLU A 7 15.39 -0.45 11.09
C GLU A 7 14.35 0.01 10.07
N PHE A 8 14.76 0.13 8.80
CA PHE A 8 13.89 0.70 7.78
C PHE A 8 14.07 0.07 6.38
N PHE A 9 13.28 0.57 5.43
CA PHE A 9 13.14 0.00 4.09
C PHE A 9 14.13 0.55 3.06
N PHE A 10 14.95 1.55 3.38
CA PHE A 10 15.77 2.18 2.36
C PHE A 10 16.98 1.31 2.06
N LYS A 11 17.33 1.21 0.77
CA LYS A 11 18.67 0.75 0.40
C LYS A 11 19.64 1.86 0.79
N ASP A 12 20.77 1.49 1.36
CA ASP A 12 21.78 2.48 1.72
C ASP A 12 22.20 3.24 0.46
N GLU A 13 22.21 4.57 0.52
CA GLU A 13 22.57 5.44 -0.60
C GLU A 13 23.92 5.07 -1.23
N LEU A 14 24.89 4.60 -0.43
CA LEU A 14 26.22 4.20 -0.93
C LEU A 14 26.19 2.90 -1.74
N GLU A 15 25.12 2.10 -1.60
CA GLU A 15 24.91 0.86 -2.33
C GLU A 15 23.96 1.06 -3.53
N GLN A 16 23.45 2.27 -3.73
CA GLN A 16 22.53 2.60 -4.82
C GLN A 16 23.28 2.97 -6.11
N THR A 17 22.76 2.53 -7.25
CA THR A 17 23.18 3.05 -8.57
C THR A 17 22.57 4.42 -8.85
N GLU A 18 23.12 5.14 -9.82
CA GLU A 18 22.57 6.44 -10.25
C GLU A 18 21.12 6.30 -10.76
N GLU A 19 20.83 5.25 -11.54
CA GLU A 19 19.47 4.94 -12.00
C GLU A 19 18.51 4.64 -10.83
N GLU A 20 18.98 3.94 -9.79
CA GLU A 20 18.18 3.69 -8.57
C GLU A 20 17.89 4.99 -7.81
N MET A 21 18.86 5.90 -7.72
CA MET A 21 18.68 7.22 -7.11
C MET A 21 17.72 8.10 -7.92
N GLU A 22 17.80 8.12 -9.25
CA GLU A 22 16.87 8.89 -10.10
C GLU A 22 15.42 8.40 -9.97
N LYS A 23 15.23 7.09 -9.76
CA LYS A 23 13.93 6.48 -9.49
C LYS A 23 13.40 6.79 -8.08
N MET A 24 14.19 7.41 -7.19
CA MET A 24 13.71 8.02 -5.93
C MET A 24 12.87 9.28 -6.20
N THR A 25 11.81 9.14 -6.99
CA THR A 25 10.91 10.26 -7.27
C THR A 25 10.22 10.71 -5.98
N GLY A 26 9.87 11.99 -5.91
CA GLY A 26 9.21 12.57 -4.73
C GLY A 26 7.91 11.86 -4.34
N GLY A 27 7.21 11.19 -5.28
CA GLY A 27 6.00 10.42 -4.99
C GLY A 27 6.26 9.13 -4.18
N THR A 28 7.33 8.41 -4.51
CA THR A 28 7.75 7.19 -3.80
C THR A 28 8.26 7.55 -2.41
N VAL A 29 9.16 8.53 -2.31
CA VAL A 29 9.69 9.03 -1.03
C VAL A 29 8.57 9.58 -0.13
N SER A 30 7.61 10.31 -0.70
CA SER A 30 6.44 10.80 0.05
C SER A 30 5.60 9.68 0.64
N SER A 31 5.41 8.57 -0.09
CA SER A 31 4.62 7.43 0.38
C SER A 31 5.29 6.72 1.57
N ILE A 32 6.62 6.59 1.53
CA ILE A 32 7.42 5.99 2.60
C ILE A 32 7.41 6.85 3.85
N HIS A 33 7.59 8.15 3.68
CA HIS A 33 7.53 9.06 4.80
C HIS A 33 6.14 9.13 5.41
N LYS A 34 5.06 8.99 4.62
CA LYS A 34 3.71 8.81 5.18
C LYS A 34 3.61 7.55 6.02
N PHE A 35 4.22 6.44 5.59
CA PHE A 35 4.31 5.23 6.40
C PHE A 35 5.10 5.47 7.70
N LEU A 36 6.28 6.08 7.61
CA LEU A 36 7.13 6.44 8.75
C LEU A 36 6.34 7.31 9.75
N LEU A 37 5.63 8.33 9.26
CA LEU A 37 4.78 9.20 10.06
C LEU A 37 3.57 8.44 10.64
N ASP A 38 2.96 7.49 9.94
CA ASP A 38 1.89 6.67 10.51
C ASP A 38 2.38 5.74 11.62
N GLN A 39 3.57 5.14 11.46
CA GLN A 39 4.17 4.30 12.50
C GLN A 39 4.51 5.11 13.75
N ILE A 40 5.18 6.25 13.59
CA ILE A 40 5.71 7.01 14.73
C ILE A 40 4.67 7.93 15.36
N PHE A 41 3.94 8.65 14.51
CA PHE A 41 2.97 9.64 14.96
C PHE A 41 1.57 9.05 15.03
N GLY A 42 1.20 8.17 14.11
CA GLY A 42 -0.16 7.60 14.07
C GLY A 42 -0.48 6.77 15.30
N GLU A 43 0.47 5.95 15.76
CA GLU A 43 0.27 5.17 16.98
C GLU A 43 0.08 6.08 18.20
N LYS A 44 0.96 7.09 18.36
CA LYS A 44 0.83 8.08 19.43
C LYS A 44 -0.50 8.83 19.33
N PHE A 45 -0.89 9.26 18.15
CA PHE A 45 -2.13 10.00 17.93
C PHE A 45 -3.36 9.16 18.29
N ARG A 46 -3.44 7.91 17.84
CA ARG A 46 -4.53 6.98 18.15
C ARG A 46 -4.64 6.66 19.64
N ASN A 47 -3.53 6.70 20.39
CA ASN A 47 -3.54 6.48 21.83
C ASN A 47 -4.16 7.64 22.63
N TYR A 48 -4.17 8.86 22.07
CA TYR A 48 -4.68 10.06 22.76
C TYR A 48 -5.96 10.64 22.15
N PHE A 49 -6.28 10.27 20.92
CA PHE A 49 -7.43 10.79 20.19
C PHE A 49 -8.26 9.64 19.61
N SER A 50 -9.47 9.46 20.13
CA SER A 50 -10.47 8.55 19.57
C SER A 50 -11.35 9.31 18.58
N TYR A 51 -11.49 8.79 17.37
CA TYR A 51 -12.25 9.43 16.30
C TYR A 51 -12.86 8.40 15.36
N VAL A 52 -13.81 8.84 14.56
CA VAL A 52 -14.36 8.04 13.45
C VAL A 52 -13.63 8.44 12.18
N SER A 53 -12.80 7.55 11.65
CA SER A 53 -11.83 7.90 10.60
C SER A 53 -12.43 8.62 9.38
N PHE A 54 -13.59 8.19 8.87
CA PHE A 54 -14.22 8.83 7.70
C PHE A 54 -14.75 10.24 7.96
N GLU A 55 -14.90 10.63 9.23
CA GLU A 55 -15.33 11.98 9.63
C GLU A 55 -14.19 12.98 9.64
N TYR A 56 -12.95 12.54 9.47
CA TYR A 56 -11.77 13.38 9.54
C TYR A 56 -10.86 13.14 8.34
N LYS A 57 -10.16 14.19 7.93
CA LYS A 57 -9.17 14.16 6.87
C LYS A 57 -7.83 14.59 7.43
N PHE A 58 -6.95 13.62 7.57
CA PHE A 58 -5.58 13.80 8.05
C PHE A 58 -4.61 13.88 6.89
N ARG A 59 -3.71 14.87 6.93
CA ARG A 59 -2.70 15.07 5.89
C ARG A 59 -1.39 15.53 6.50
N ALA A 60 -0.29 14.90 6.09
CA ALA A 60 1.04 15.51 6.15
C ALA A 60 1.29 16.29 4.85
N LEU A 61 1.77 17.52 4.98
CA LEU A 61 2.04 18.46 3.90
C LEU A 61 3.50 18.93 3.99
N ASN A 62 4.03 19.43 2.87
CA ASN A 62 5.38 20.02 2.79
C ASN A 62 6.48 19.15 3.41
N LEU A 63 6.35 17.85 3.18
CA LEU A 63 7.27 16.85 3.70
C LEU A 63 8.62 16.98 2.99
N GLN A 64 9.66 17.27 3.74
CA GLN A 64 11.03 17.30 3.23
C GLN A 64 11.45 15.91 2.73
N THR A 65 12.05 15.86 1.54
CA THR A 65 12.54 14.64 0.91
C THR A 65 14.02 14.73 0.62
N TYR A 66 14.71 13.60 0.73
CA TYR A 66 16.12 13.45 0.38
C TYR A 66 16.26 12.53 -0.84
N PRO A 67 17.31 12.72 -1.66
CA PRO A 67 17.59 11.85 -2.80
C PRO A 67 18.15 10.48 -2.39
N GLY A 68 18.56 10.32 -1.13
CA GLY A 68 19.29 9.19 -0.55
C GLY A 68 19.07 9.09 0.97
N TYR A 69 19.16 7.89 1.53
CA TYR A 69 19.27 7.66 2.98
C TYR A 69 20.48 6.76 3.27
N ARG A 70 21.32 7.17 4.22
CA ARG A 70 22.52 6.47 4.66
C ARG A 70 22.32 5.89 6.04
N LEU A 71 22.80 4.67 6.23
CA LEU A 71 22.80 3.99 7.52
C LEU A 71 23.61 4.78 8.55
N GLY A 72 23.03 4.95 9.74
CA GLY A 72 23.60 5.72 10.85
C GLY A 72 23.53 7.24 10.68
N GLN A 73 23.14 7.76 9.51
CA GLN A 73 22.94 9.20 9.33
C GLN A 73 21.60 9.65 9.90
N THR A 74 21.61 10.80 10.57
CA THR A 74 20.39 11.42 11.10
C THR A 74 19.86 12.47 10.12
N TYR A 75 18.57 12.40 9.85
CA TYR A 75 17.83 13.27 8.94
C TYR A 75 16.75 14.03 9.70
N ASP A 76 16.69 15.34 9.48
CA ASP A 76 15.65 16.20 10.04
C ASP A 76 14.52 16.38 9.01
N ILE A 77 13.54 15.50 9.06
CA ILE A 77 12.38 15.52 8.16
C ILE A 77 11.38 16.56 8.69
N THR A 78 11.34 17.72 8.03
CA THR A 78 10.35 18.75 8.32
C THR A 78 9.03 18.47 7.61
N PHE A 79 7.90 18.65 8.30
CA PHE A 79 6.56 18.48 7.74
C PHE A 79 5.50 19.34 8.47
N ASN A 80 4.35 19.49 7.83
CA ASN A 80 3.16 20.12 8.40
C ASN A 80 2.05 19.08 8.55
N VAL A 81 1.21 19.20 9.58
CA VAL A 81 0.02 18.36 9.77
C VAL A 81 -1.23 19.22 9.65
N SER A 82 -2.24 18.70 8.96
CA SER A 82 -3.59 19.25 8.98
C SER A 82 -4.63 18.17 9.29
N ILE A 83 -5.62 18.55 10.09
CA ILE A 83 -6.76 17.73 10.48
C ILE A 83 -8.01 18.54 10.20
N LYS A 84 -8.85 18.05 9.30
CA LYS A 84 -10.14 18.69 9.01
C LYS A 84 -11.28 17.72 9.30
N SER A 85 -12.29 18.16 10.03
CA SER A 85 -13.52 17.37 10.17
C SER A 85 -14.44 17.60 8.97
N ASN A 86 -15.04 16.52 8.49
CA ASN A 86 -16.07 16.53 7.46
C ASN A 86 -17.46 16.81 8.02
N LYS A 87 -17.66 16.66 9.34
CA LYS A 87 -18.95 16.87 10.03
C LYS A 87 -18.98 18.14 10.88
N ASN A 88 -17.87 18.46 11.53
CA ASN A 88 -17.76 19.59 12.45
C ASN A 88 -16.83 20.68 11.88
N LYS A 89 -16.87 21.89 12.44
CA LYS A 89 -15.98 22.99 12.04
C LYS A 89 -14.57 22.89 12.64
N ILE A 90 -14.03 21.67 12.76
CA ILE A 90 -12.65 21.47 13.22
C ILE A 90 -11.72 21.64 12.01
N ASP A 91 -10.88 22.67 12.06
CA ASP A 91 -9.74 22.87 11.15
C ASP A 91 -8.51 23.12 12.02
N PHE A 92 -7.71 22.07 12.21
CA PHE A 92 -6.46 22.13 12.97
C PHE A 92 -5.29 22.05 12.01
N GLN A 93 -4.30 22.92 12.20
CA GLN A 93 -3.07 22.93 11.43
C GLN A 93 -1.89 23.17 12.36
N GLN A 94 -0.84 22.38 12.20
CA GLN A 94 0.42 22.54 12.89
C GLN A 94 1.54 22.49 11.86
N ASN A 95 2.35 23.55 11.83
CA ASN A 95 3.45 23.69 10.88
C ASN A 95 4.80 23.43 11.55
N ASN A 96 5.82 23.20 10.72
CA ASN A 96 7.23 23.08 11.11
C ASN A 96 7.46 21.97 12.15
N LEU A 97 6.73 20.86 12.05
CA LEU A 97 7.02 19.68 12.82
C LEU A 97 8.29 19.05 12.27
N VAL A 98 9.15 18.58 13.17
CA VAL A 98 10.42 17.93 12.82
C VAL A 98 10.41 16.52 13.37
N LEU A 99 10.61 15.56 12.47
CA LEU A 99 10.95 14.17 12.77
C LEU A 99 12.46 13.99 12.55
N LYS A 100 13.19 13.71 13.63
CA LYS A 100 14.57 13.22 13.55
C LYS A 100 14.54 11.72 13.28
N PHE A 101 14.98 11.34 12.10
CA PHE A 101 15.00 9.96 11.63
C PHE A 101 16.44 9.48 11.48
N THR A 102 16.76 8.35 12.10
CA THR A 102 18.05 7.67 11.92
C THR A 102 17.79 6.21 11.60
N GLU A 103 18.14 5.78 10.39
CA GLU A 103 18.12 4.36 10.04
C GLU A 103 19.32 3.67 10.67
N THR A 104 19.10 2.68 11.53
CA THR A 104 20.20 1.99 12.21
C THR A 104 20.69 0.77 11.46
N LYS A 105 19.78 0.10 10.74
CA LYS A 105 20.01 -1.11 9.95
C LYS A 105 18.93 -1.25 8.89
N GLN A 106 19.19 -2.05 7.87
CA GLN A 106 18.18 -2.49 6.92
C GLN A 106 17.46 -3.74 7.47
N TYR A 107 16.17 -3.87 7.19
CA TYR A 107 15.42 -5.10 7.50
C TYR A 107 16.03 -6.31 6.78
N GLY A 108 16.08 -7.45 7.48
CA GLY A 108 16.31 -8.74 6.85
C GLY A 108 15.22 -9.07 5.83
N GLU A 109 15.51 -9.93 4.85
CA GLU A 109 14.64 -10.15 3.69
C GLU A 109 13.19 -10.56 4.03
N GLN A 110 13.00 -11.44 5.03
CA GLN A 110 11.69 -11.89 5.49
C GLN A 110 10.92 -10.75 6.18
N GLU A 111 11.54 -10.05 7.12
CA GLU A 111 10.92 -8.94 7.84
C GLU A 111 10.58 -7.79 6.88
N TRP A 112 11.48 -7.50 5.94
CA TRP A 112 11.22 -6.52 4.88
C TRP A 112 9.94 -6.86 4.12
N LEU A 113 9.77 -8.12 3.70
CA LEU A 113 8.59 -8.55 2.95
C LEU A 113 7.32 -8.44 3.80
N GLU A 114 7.39 -8.77 5.08
CA GLU A 114 6.25 -8.65 6.01
C GLU A 114 5.81 -7.21 6.17
N LYS A 115 6.74 -6.31 6.48
CA LYS A 115 6.45 -4.89 6.65
C LYS A 115 5.95 -4.28 5.34
N TYR A 116 6.51 -4.68 4.21
CA TYR A 116 6.09 -4.20 2.88
C TYR A 116 4.66 -4.62 2.54
N VAL A 117 4.33 -5.91 2.72
CA VAL A 117 2.99 -6.42 2.43
C VAL A 117 1.96 -5.79 3.36
N ASP A 118 2.28 -5.64 4.64
CA ASP A 118 1.41 -4.96 5.60
C ASP A 118 1.19 -3.50 5.19
N TYR A 119 2.24 -2.78 4.75
CA TYR A 119 2.08 -1.44 4.21
C TYR A 119 1.19 -1.42 2.96
N TYR A 120 1.43 -2.29 1.99
CA TYR A 120 0.71 -2.32 0.72
C TYR A 120 -0.79 -2.59 0.88
N ILE A 121 -1.15 -3.53 1.78
CA ILE A 121 -2.54 -3.88 2.08
C ILE A 121 -3.23 -2.80 2.91
N ASN A 122 -2.52 -2.16 3.83
CA ASN A 122 -3.07 -1.11 4.70
C ASN A 122 -2.84 0.30 4.15
N GLN A 123 -2.35 0.42 2.92
CA GLN A 123 -2.03 1.73 2.36
C GLN A 123 -3.34 2.53 2.25
N SER A 124 -3.34 3.75 2.76
CA SER A 124 -4.42 4.71 2.57
C SER A 124 -3.87 5.99 1.98
N ASN A 125 -4.67 6.67 1.17
CA ASN A 125 -4.37 8.03 0.72
C ASN A 125 -4.46 9.06 1.87
N GLN A 126 -4.98 8.64 3.03
CA GLN A 126 -5.05 9.41 4.27
C GLN A 126 -4.11 8.77 5.29
N ILE A 127 -3.38 9.61 6.03
CA ILE A 127 -2.54 9.15 7.15
C ILE A 127 -3.47 8.89 8.34
N TRP A 128 -3.21 7.89 9.18
CA TRP A 128 -4.05 7.61 10.36
C TRP A 128 -5.52 7.32 10.01
N VAL A 129 -5.79 6.62 8.91
CA VAL A 129 -7.07 5.89 8.85
C VAL A 129 -7.02 4.86 9.95
N ASP A 130 -8.06 4.80 10.77
CA ASP A 130 -8.15 3.78 11.80
C ASP A 130 -7.86 2.44 11.16
N LYS A 131 -6.90 1.70 11.70
CA LYS A 131 -6.76 0.25 11.48
C LYS A 131 -8.01 -0.52 11.97
N TYR A 132 -9.06 0.16 12.45
CA TYR A 132 -10.25 -0.43 13.05
C TYR A 132 -11.64 0.08 12.59
N GLU A 133 -11.93 0.08 11.29
CA GLU A 133 -13.32 -0.04 10.82
C GLU A 133 -13.45 -1.21 9.85
N LYS A 134 -13.58 -2.46 10.37
CA LYS A 134 -14.10 -3.71 9.74
C LYS A 134 -13.81 -4.04 8.24
N PHE A 135 -12.99 -3.26 7.55
CA PHE A 135 -12.80 -3.18 6.10
C PHE A 135 -11.34 -2.84 5.74
N ASN A 136 -10.42 -2.97 6.70
CA ASN A 136 -9.07 -2.39 6.63
C ASN A 136 -7.99 -3.22 5.94
N ASN A 137 -8.33 -4.35 5.35
CA ASN A 137 -7.39 -5.09 4.50
C ASN A 137 -7.70 -4.89 3.02
N ARG A 138 -8.29 -3.74 2.66
CA ARG A 138 -8.66 -3.45 1.28
C ARG A 138 -7.44 -3.02 0.49
N LEU A 139 -7.17 -3.74 -0.60
CA LEU A 139 -6.15 -3.30 -1.54
C LEU A 139 -6.58 -2.00 -2.25
N LEU A 140 -5.71 -0.98 -2.24
CA LEU A 140 -6.02 0.33 -2.85
C LEU A 140 -6.30 0.21 -4.34
N ILE A 141 -5.49 -0.61 -5.01
CA ILE A 141 -5.55 -0.83 -6.44
C ILE A 141 -6.12 -2.24 -6.66
N ASN A 142 -7.24 -2.29 -7.37
CA ASN A 142 -8.02 -3.50 -7.55
C ASN A 142 -8.02 -3.93 -9.02
N PRO A 143 -7.96 -5.23 -9.33
CA PRO A 143 -8.19 -5.71 -10.68
C PRO A 143 -9.62 -5.38 -11.15
N LEU A 144 -9.81 -5.33 -12.46
CA LEU A 144 -11.15 -5.32 -13.06
C LEU A 144 -11.68 -6.74 -13.14
N ALA A 145 -12.97 -6.91 -12.87
CA ALA A 145 -13.69 -8.15 -13.13
C ALA A 145 -14.17 -8.15 -14.58
N THR A 146 -13.24 -8.50 -15.45
CA THR A 146 -13.44 -8.59 -16.90
C THR A 146 -14.40 -9.74 -17.22
N TRP A 147 -15.46 -9.48 -17.99
CA TRP A 147 -16.48 -10.49 -18.33
C TRP A 147 -16.91 -10.38 -19.80
N ASN A 148 -17.37 -11.51 -20.34
CA ASN A 148 -17.92 -11.66 -21.69
C ASN A 148 -18.86 -12.89 -21.72
N ASP A 149 -19.31 -13.32 -22.90
CA ASP A 149 -20.21 -14.47 -23.05
C ASP A 149 -19.58 -15.80 -22.59
N ASP A 150 -18.26 -15.99 -22.79
CA ASP A 150 -17.53 -17.20 -22.37
C ASP A 150 -17.24 -17.21 -20.85
N PHE A 151 -17.20 -16.03 -20.23
CA PHE A 151 -16.92 -15.84 -18.81
C PHE A 151 -17.88 -14.81 -18.20
N PRO A 152 -19.15 -15.19 -17.95
CA PRO A 152 -20.19 -14.27 -17.51
C PRO A 152 -19.96 -13.81 -16.07
N LYS A 153 -20.59 -12.68 -15.68
CA LYS A 153 -20.49 -12.09 -14.33
C LYS A 153 -20.74 -13.11 -13.19
N THR A 154 -21.60 -14.10 -13.41
CA THR A 154 -21.94 -15.15 -12.44
C THR A 154 -20.75 -16.03 -12.04
N LYS A 155 -19.72 -16.14 -12.89
CA LYS A 155 -18.47 -16.85 -12.55
C LYS A 155 -17.73 -16.22 -11.38
N TYR A 156 -17.89 -14.91 -11.17
CA TYR A 156 -17.33 -14.21 -10.01
C TYR A 156 -18.03 -14.54 -8.69
N LEU A 157 -19.14 -15.28 -8.71
CA LEU A 157 -19.80 -15.76 -7.48
C LEU A 157 -19.22 -17.12 -7.02
N GLU A 158 -18.48 -17.81 -7.88
CA GLU A 158 -17.91 -19.12 -7.58
C GLU A 158 -16.69 -19.00 -6.66
N LYS A 159 -16.72 -19.68 -5.51
CA LYS A 159 -15.61 -19.70 -4.56
C LYS A 159 -14.38 -20.30 -5.22
N SER A 160 -13.26 -19.56 -5.18
CA SER A 160 -11.94 -20.01 -5.66
C SER A 160 -11.92 -20.54 -7.10
N ASN A 161 -12.70 -19.90 -7.99
CA ASN A 161 -12.65 -20.18 -9.42
C ASN A 161 -11.19 -20.03 -9.96
N PRO A 162 -10.63 -21.05 -10.63
CA PRO A 162 -9.21 -21.05 -11.04
C PRO A 162 -8.82 -19.89 -11.95
N LYS A 163 -9.70 -19.48 -12.86
CA LYS A 163 -9.44 -18.35 -13.76
C LYS A 163 -9.35 -17.04 -12.97
N ILE A 164 -10.26 -16.82 -12.02
CA ILE A 164 -10.23 -15.64 -11.15
C ILE A 164 -8.95 -15.59 -10.31
N LEU A 165 -8.53 -16.73 -9.75
CA LEU A 165 -7.28 -16.82 -8.99
C LEU A 165 -6.06 -16.49 -9.88
N ALA A 166 -6.02 -17.02 -11.10
CA ALA A 166 -4.97 -16.74 -12.07
C ALA A 166 -4.93 -15.24 -12.45
N ASP A 167 -6.08 -14.65 -12.77
CA ASP A 167 -6.20 -13.24 -13.16
C ASP A 167 -5.73 -12.30 -12.03
N ILE A 168 -6.12 -12.60 -10.78
CA ILE A 168 -5.67 -11.84 -9.59
C ILE A 168 -4.15 -11.97 -9.40
N SER A 169 -3.63 -13.20 -9.51
CA SER A 169 -2.20 -13.50 -9.36
C SER A 169 -1.37 -12.75 -10.41
N GLU A 170 -1.78 -12.80 -11.68
CA GLU A 170 -1.13 -12.11 -12.78
C GLU A 170 -1.19 -10.59 -12.60
N TYR A 171 -2.38 -10.06 -12.26
CA TYR A 171 -2.58 -8.62 -12.07
C TYR A 171 -1.60 -8.06 -11.04
N TYR A 172 -1.55 -8.66 -9.85
CA TYR A 172 -0.69 -8.17 -8.77
C TYR A 172 0.79 -8.45 -9.05
N THR A 173 1.14 -9.59 -9.64
CA THR A 173 2.53 -9.89 -10.05
C THR A 173 3.02 -8.87 -11.07
N ARG A 174 2.27 -8.61 -12.14
CA ARG A 174 2.60 -7.56 -13.12
C ARG A 174 2.72 -6.21 -12.44
N ARG A 175 1.77 -5.88 -11.57
CA ARG A 175 1.75 -4.59 -10.90
C ARG A 175 2.96 -4.43 -9.99
N LEU A 176 3.41 -5.45 -9.28
CA LEU A 176 4.48 -5.39 -8.28
C LEU A 176 5.87 -5.69 -8.84
N SER A 177 5.98 -6.27 -10.05
CA SER A 177 7.24 -6.81 -10.56
C SER A 177 7.57 -6.53 -12.02
N ARG A 178 6.67 -5.92 -12.81
CA ARG A 178 6.95 -5.55 -14.21
C ARG A 178 7.13 -4.03 -14.38
N ASP A 179 8.09 -3.69 -15.24
CA ASP A 179 8.93 -2.48 -15.28
C ASP A 179 8.26 -1.15 -15.72
N ASP A 180 6.94 -1.08 -15.84
CA ASP A 180 6.30 0.02 -16.59
C ASP A 180 5.81 1.17 -15.70
N THR A 181 6.02 1.09 -14.39
CA THR A 181 5.71 2.19 -13.48
C THR A 181 6.91 2.61 -12.65
N PRO A 182 7.39 3.87 -12.76
CA PRO A 182 8.53 4.41 -12.01
C PRO A 182 8.28 4.56 -10.50
N THR A 183 7.24 3.91 -9.97
CA THR A 183 6.80 4.01 -8.58
C THR A 183 7.13 2.77 -7.76
N LYS A 184 8.02 1.89 -8.23
CA LYS A 184 8.31 0.63 -7.51
C LYS A 184 9.76 0.34 -7.16
N TRP A 185 10.16 1.02 -6.08
CA TRP A 185 10.99 0.58 -4.94
C TRP A 185 12.44 0.11 -5.14
N PHE A 186 13.26 0.49 -4.16
CA PHE A 186 14.73 0.70 -4.14
C PHE A 186 15.64 -0.51 -4.36
N TYR A 187 15.06 -1.63 -4.73
CA TYR A 187 15.80 -2.87 -4.87
C TYR A 187 15.28 -3.61 -6.09
N PRO A 188 15.94 -3.48 -7.25
CA PRO A 188 15.66 -4.30 -8.43
C PRO A 188 15.60 -5.81 -8.11
N GLU A 189 16.27 -6.25 -7.06
CA GLU A 189 16.29 -7.62 -6.54
C GLU A 189 15.05 -8.02 -5.72
N LYS A 190 14.22 -7.09 -5.25
CA LYS A 190 13.04 -7.36 -4.40
C LYS A 190 11.75 -7.55 -5.20
N LYS A 191 11.85 -7.96 -6.46
CA LYS A 191 10.70 -8.32 -7.30
C LYS A 191 9.90 -9.47 -6.65
N LEU A 192 8.59 -9.42 -6.76
CA LEU A 192 7.65 -10.34 -6.10
C LEU A 192 6.81 -11.17 -7.08
N THR A 193 6.58 -12.44 -6.77
CA THR A 193 5.51 -13.22 -7.37
C THR A 193 4.35 -13.27 -6.39
N ILE A 194 3.12 -13.05 -6.89
CA ILE A 194 1.91 -13.05 -6.10
C ILE A 194 1.02 -14.19 -6.56
N THR A 195 0.62 -15.03 -5.62
CA THR A 195 -0.32 -16.15 -5.84
C THR A 195 -1.59 -15.91 -5.04
N ALA A 196 -2.73 -15.89 -5.72
CA ALA A 196 -4.04 -15.95 -5.09
C ALA A 196 -4.39 -17.40 -4.74
N ASN A 197 -4.40 -17.72 -3.45
CA ASN A 197 -4.66 -19.08 -2.97
C ASN A 197 -6.15 -19.37 -2.82
N SER A 198 -6.93 -18.35 -2.49
CA SER A 198 -8.37 -18.47 -2.32
C SER A 198 -9.09 -17.17 -2.66
N TYR A 199 -10.35 -17.31 -3.05
CA TYR A 199 -11.25 -16.24 -3.42
C TYR A 199 -12.67 -16.54 -2.93
N GLU A 200 -13.34 -15.54 -2.36
CA GLU A 200 -14.71 -15.64 -1.87
C GLU A 200 -15.47 -14.34 -2.12
N TYR A 201 -16.61 -14.41 -2.79
CA TYR A 201 -17.48 -13.26 -3.02
C TYR A 201 -18.17 -12.81 -1.72
N LEU A 202 -18.17 -11.50 -1.44
CA LEU A 202 -18.72 -10.90 -0.22
C LEU A 202 -19.94 -9.98 -0.45
N GLY A 203 -20.46 -9.93 -1.68
CA GLY A 203 -21.57 -9.04 -2.05
C GLY A 203 -21.13 -7.81 -2.83
N ILE A 204 -22.09 -6.94 -3.13
CA ILE A 204 -21.89 -5.70 -3.88
C ILE A 204 -21.06 -4.70 -3.05
N ALA A 205 -20.23 -3.91 -3.72
CA ALA A 205 -19.46 -2.84 -3.06
C ALA A 205 -20.38 -1.64 -2.73
N PRO A 206 -20.03 -0.82 -1.74
CA PRO A 206 -20.80 0.39 -1.45
C PRO A 206 -20.95 1.28 -2.69
N GLU A 207 -22.12 1.89 -2.87
CA GLU A 207 -22.40 2.78 -4.01
C GLU A 207 -21.38 3.93 -4.12
N SER A 208 -20.87 4.39 -2.98
CA SER A 208 -19.82 5.41 -2.90
C SER A 208 -18.53 5.04 -3.63
N TYR A 209 -18.32 3.77 -3.98
CA TYR A 209 -17.21 3.31 -4.80
C TYR A 209 -17.56 3.22 -6.28
N SER A 210 -18.62 2.46 -6.61
CA SER A 210 -19.15 2.29 -7.97
C SER A 210 -20.40 1.42 -7.96
N HIS A 211 -21.40 1.76 -8.78
CA HIS A 211 -22.64 0.99 -8.95
C HIS A 211 -22.44 -0.40 -9.59
N GLU A 212 -21.32 -0.64 -10.28
CA GLU A 212 -21.01 -1.93 -10.92
C GLU A 212 -19.76 -2.58 -10.31
N ALA A 213 -19.64 -2.54 -8.99
CA ALA A 213 -18.54 -3.18 -8.29
C ALA A 213 -19.01 -4.18 -7.24
N PHE A 214 -18.19 -5.19 -6.99
CA PHE A 214 -18.42 -6.14 -5.90
C PHE A 214 -17.17 -6.29 -5.04
N ARG A 215 -17.37 -6.93 -3.89
CA ARG A 215 -16.36 -7.19 -2.88
C ARG A 215 -16.01 -8.66 -2.87
N ALA A 216 -14.74 -8.97 -2.65
CA ALA A 216 -14.29 -10.33 -2.46
C ALA A 216 -13.20 -10.40 -1.39
N LYS A 217 -13.20 -11.48 -0.60
CA LYS A 217 -12.08 -11.86 0.26
C LYS A 217 -11.11 -12.69 -0.56
N VAL A 218 -9.82 -12.37 -0.46
CA VAL A 218 -8.74 -13.13 -1.09
C VAL A 218 -7.64 -13.44 -0.09
N LYS A 219 -6.97 -14.58 -0.29
CA LYS A 219 -5.74 -14.93 0.44
C LYS A 219 -4.58 -14.94 -0.53
N LEU A 220 -3.65 -14.00 -0.37
CA LEU A 220 -2.52 -13.80 -1.27
C LEU A 220 -1.23 -14.26 -0.60
N THR A 221 -0.41 -15.01 -1.35
CA THR A 221 0.98 -15.31 -1.00
C THR A 221 1.88 -14.43 -1.85
N PHE A 222 2.72 -13.65 -1.18
CA PHE A 222 3.80 -12.86 -1.76
C PHE A 222 5.09 -13.63 -1.57
N ALA A 223 5.89 -13.77 -2.61
CA ALA A 223 7.18 -14.46 -2.57
C ALA A 223 8.22 -13.63 -3.34
N TYR A 224 9.48 -13.64 -2.92
CA TYR A 224 10.53 -13.07 -3.78
C TYR A 224 10.68 -13.90 -5.04
N LEU A 225 10.78 -13.20 -6.18
CA LEU A 225 10.95 -13.83 -7.48
C LEU A 225 12.21 -14.71 -7.52
N ASN A 226 13.30 -14.24 -6.90
CA ASN A 226 14.60 -14.91 -6.90
C ASN A 226 14.84 -15.80 -5.66
N ASN A 227 13.96 -15.75 -4.65
CA ASN A 227 14.03 -16.60 -3.47
C ASN A 227 12.61 -16.98 -2.99
N PRO A 228 11.96 -17.97 -3.64
CA PRO A 228 10.56 -18.31 -3.36
C PRO A 228 10.31 -18.93 -1.98
N GLN A 229 11.35 -19.21 -1.20
CA GLN A 229 11.22 -19.69 0.18
C GLN A 229 10.84 -18.57 1.16
N ILE A 230 11.21 -17.34 0.83
CA ILE A 230 10.82 -16.18 1.62
C ILE A 230 9.44 -15.75 1.14
N THR A 231 8.46 -15.97 2.00
CA THR A 231 7.06 -15.73 1.66
C THR A 231 6.31 -15.08 2.80
N VAL A 232 5.28 -14.33 2.42
CA VAL A 232 4.31 -13.74 3.34
C VAL A 232 2.94 -14.02 2.79
N THR A 233 2.06 -14.53 3.65
CA THR A 233 0.66 -14.77 3.30
C THR A 233 -0.25 -13.82 4.08
N ARG A 234 -1.19 -13.17 3.40
CA ARG A 234 -2.16 -12.26 4.01
C ARG A 234 -3.54 -12.40 3.37
N ASP A 235 -4.55 -12.16 4.20
CA ASP A 235 -5.92 -11.96 3.75
C ASP A 235 -6.12 -10.49 3.35
N ALA A 236 -6.81 -10.26 2.24
CA ALA A 236 -7.19 -8.94 1.76
C ALA A 236 -8.62 -8.92 1.22
N GLU A 237 -9.18 -7.72 1.11
CA GLU A 237 -10.45 -7.46 0.44
C GLU A 237 -10.21 -6.74 -0.90
N LEU A 238 -10.85 -7.22 -1.95
CA LEU A 238 -10.83 -6.63 -3.28
C LEU A 238 -12.17 -6.00 -3.60
N TRP A 239 -12.15 -4.80 -4.16
CA TRP A 239 -13.31 -4.10 -4.69
C TRP A 239 -13.18 -4.02 -6.21
N MET A 240 -13.77 -4.98 -6.92
CA MET A 240 -13.57 -5.14 -8.36
C MET A 240 -14.76 -4.57 -9.12
N LYS A 241 -14.47 -3.66 -10.05
CA LYS A 241 -15.47 -3.16 -11.00
C LYS A 241 -15.64 -4.16 -12.13
N TYR A 242 -16.89 -4.45 -12.48
CA TYR A 242 -17.16 -5.21 -13.69
C TYR A 242 -16.75 -4.41 -14.93
N PHE A 243 -16.15 -5.09 -15.89
CA PHE A 243 -15.80 -4.50 -17.18
C PHE A 243 -16.14 -5.48 -18.29
N HIS A 244 -17.06 -5.09 -19.18
CA HIS A 244 -17.43 -5.92 -20.33
C HIS A 244 -16.39 -5.78 -21.43
N VAL A 245 -15.89 -6.89 -21.95
CA VAL A 245 -15.03 -6.94 -23.13
C VAL A 245 -15.78 -7.65 -24.25
N GLN A 246 -15.85 -7.00 -25.41
CA GLN A 246 -16.29 -7.68 -26.62
C GLN A 246 -15.22 -8.70 -27.04
N PRO A 247 -15.58 -9.95 -27.34
CA PRO A 247 -14.63 -10.89 -27.93
C PRO A 247 -14.13 -10.29 -29.25
N GLN A 248 -12.81 -10.25 -29.44
CA GLN A 248 -12.28 -9.87 -30.75
C GLN A 248 -12.61 -10.98 -31.75
N PRO A 249 -13.22 -10.66 -32.91
CA PRO A 249 -13.33 -11.62 -33.97
C PRO A 249 -11.92 -11.98 -34.46
N TRP A 250 -11.64 -13.28 -34.49
CA TRP A 250 -10.42 -13.86 -35.06
C TRP A 250 -10.32 -13.59 -36.55
#